data_AF-A0A7W0H3Z1-F1
#
_entry.id   AF-A0A7W0H3Z1-F1
#
_cell.length_a   1.000
_cell.length_b   1.000
_cell.length_c   1.000
_cell.angle_alpha   90.00
_cell.angle_beta   90.00
_cell.angle_gamma   90.00
#
_symmetry.space_group_name_H-M   'P 1'
#
loop_
_entity.id
_entity.type
_entity.pdbx_description
1 polymer ?
#
loop_
_entity_poly.entity_id
_entity_poly.type
_entity_poly.pdbx_seq_one_letter_code
_entity_poly.pdbx_strand_id
1 'polypeptide(L)'
;MPVTSSATRSSGPRLAANSSSCSGVVAIRPAIEFLDAEIAAVERLIAQDALGSKEIKRLMSVPGVNVIVAASFLAAIGDIGRFESPRKLVGYLGLDPRVRQSGPGPATHGHISKQGSVRARHALVEACWTAVRQPGPLHAFYQRVRARRGHSVAIVAAARKLACLFWCLLTREQDYAYAQPSLTKKKLRRLELSAGHRRYAPEAAGVWHANEAVREAERELARQAETAYARTVRDWHATQAQKKAGASATPGRASSGRQSGKQRGRASVPGPAL
;
A
#
# COMPACT_ATOMS: atom_id res chain seq x y z
N MET A 1 -33.22 29.35 -71.12
CA MET A 1 -32.39 28.27 -71.69
C MET A 1 -31.71 27.55 -70.53
N PRO A 2 -32.15 26.32 -70.19
CA PRO A 2 -31.75 25.62 -68.97
C PRO A 2 -30.53 24.73 -69.22
N VAL A 3 -29.68 24.56 -68.21
CA VAL A 3 -28.80 23.39 -68.09
C VAL A 3 -29.06 22.75 -66.72
N THR A 4 -29.78 21.64 -66.78
CA THR A 4 -30.07 20.71 -65.69
C THR A 4 -28.80 19.90 -65.37
N SER A 5 -28.33 19.94 -64.12
CA SER A 5 -27.38 18.95 -63.61
C SER A 5 -28.04 18.15 -62.48
N SER A 6 -28.43 16.93 -62.83
CA SER A 6 -28.99 15.92 -61.95
C SER A 6 -27.88 15.31 -61.08
N ALA A 7 -27.80 15.70 -59.82
CA ALA A 7 -26.97 15.01 -58.83
C ALA A 7 -27.70 13.73 -58.38
N THR A 8 -27.23 12.60 -58.89
CA THR A 8 -27.58 11.25 -58.45
C THR A 8 -27.25 11.07 -56.97
N ARG A 9 -28.27 11.02 -56.11
CA ARG A 9 -28.13 10.49 -54.74
C ARG A 9 -27.83 9.00 -54.83
N SER A 10 -26.56 8.63 -54.66
CA SER A 10 -26.16 7.25 -54.40
C SER A 10 -26.71 6.84 -53.04
N SER A 11 -27.69 5.94 -53.08
CA SER A 11 -28.20 5.20 -51.94
C SER A 11 -27.13 4.24 -51.44
N GLY A 12 -26.27 4.70 -50.52
CA GLY A 12 -25.40 3.80 -49.76
C GLY A 12 -26.24 2.85 -48.89
N PRO A 13 -25.81 1.59 -48.72
CA PRO A 13 -26.55 0.63 -47.92
C PRO A 13 -26.58 1.11 -46.46
N ARG A 14 -27.79 1.29 -45.92
CA ARG A 14 -28.00 1.47 -44.49
C ARG A 14 -27.46 0.21 -43.82
N LEU A 15 -26.42 0.35 -43.00
CA LEU A 15 -26.05 -0.67 -42.03
C LEU A 15 -27.31 -1.03 -41.25
N ALA A 16 -27.82 -2.25 -41.45
CA ALA A 16 -28.81 -2.84 -40.59
C ALA A 16 -28.19 -2.92 -39.20
N ALA A 17 -28.66 -2.08 -38.29
CA ALA A 17 -28.33 -2.19 -36.89
C ALA A 17 -28.78 -3.58 -36.40
N ASN A 18 -27.84 -4.39 -35.95
CA ASN A 18 -28.10 -5.63 -35.21
C ASN A 18 -28.91 -5.28 -33.94
N SER A 19 -30.24 -5.25 -34.07
CA SER A 19 -31.20 -4.89 -33.02
C SER A 19 -31.40 -6.00 -31.96
N SER A 20 -30.91 -7.21 -32.24
CA SER A 20 -31.09 -8.40 -31.40
C SER A 20 -30.07 -8.55 -30.27
N SER A 21 -28.91 -7.86 -30.33
CA SER A 21 -27.87 -7.94 -29.28
C SER A 21 -28.14 -7.03 -28.07
N CYS A 22 -29.05 -6.05 -28.20
CA CYS A 22 -29.30 -5.04 -27.16
C CYS A 22 -30.39 -5.42 -26.14
N SER A 23 -31.26 -6.40 -26.44
CA SER A 23 -32.40 -6.73 -25.56
C SER A 23 -31.96 -7.21 -24.17
N GLY A 24 -30.93 -8.08 -24.10
CA GLY A 24 -30.40 -8.58 -22.84
C GLY A 24 -29.68 -7.52 -21.99
N VAL A 25 -28.95 -6.60 -22.61
CA VAL A 25 -28.26 -5.50 -21.91
C VAL A 25 -29.26 -4.48 -21.36
N VAL A 26 -30.31 -4.18 -22.13
CA VAL A 26 -31.39 -3.27 -21.70
C VAL A 26 -32.19 -3.86 -20.53
N ALA A 27 -32.38 -5.18 -20.48
CA ALA A 27 -33.08 -5.85 -19.39
C ALA A 27 -32.30 -5.87 -18.05
N ILE A 28 -30.97 -5.94 -18.10
CA ILE A 28 -30.12 -5.98 -16.89
C ILE A 28 -29.81 -4.58 -16.35
N ARG A 29 -29.93 -3.53 -17.17
CA ARG A 29 -29.63 -2.14 -16.78
C ARG A 29 -30.33 -1.67 -15.48
N PRO A 30 -31.63 -1.87 -15.25
CA PRO A 30 -32.27 -1.46 -14.01
C PRO A 30 -31.70 -2.17 -12.77
N ALA A 31 -31.28 -3.44 -12.92
CA ALA A 31 -30.65 -4.18 -11.82
C ALA A 31 -29.25 -3.63 -11.51
N ILE A 32 -28.49 -3.20 -12.53
CA ILE A 32 -27.20 -2.52 -12.34
C ILE A 32 -27.41 -1.18 -11.63
N GLU A 33 -28.36 -0.36 -12.09
CA GLU A 33 -28.67 0.94 -11.48
C GLU A 33 -29.11 0.80 -10.02
N PHE A 34 -29.90 -0.22 -9.70
CA PHE A 34 -30.27 -0.55 -8.32
C PHE A 34 -29.04 -0.91 -7.46
N LEU A 35 -28.19 -1.81 -7.94
CA LEU A 35 -26.99 -2.22 -7.20
C LEU A 35 -26.01 -1.06 -7.03
N ASP A 36 -25.84 -0.20 -8.04
CA ASP A 36 -25.01 1.00 -7.95
C ASP A 36 -25.55 1.98 -6.89
N ALA A 37 -26.87 2.14 -6.80
CA ALA A 37 -27.50 2.97 -5.77
C ALA A 37 -27.27 2.40 -4.35
N GLU A 38 -27.43 1.08 -4.18
CA GLU A 38 -27.19 0.40 -2.90
C GLU A 38 -25.71 0.48 -2.50
N ILE A 39 -24.78 0.28 -3.45
CA ILE A 39 -23.34 0.44 -3.21
C ILE A 39 -23.05 1.88 -2.76
N ALA A 40 -23.59 2.89 -3.45
CA ALA A 40 -23.39 4.28 -3.08
C ALA A 40 -23.95 4.62 -1.68
N ALA A 41 -25.07 4.00 -1.29
CA ALA A 41 -25.62 4.15 0.06
C ALA A 41 -24.68 3.56 1.12
N VAL A 42 -24.17 2.35 0.90
CA VAL A 42 -23.21 1.69 1.81
C VAL A 42 -21.89 2.47 1.87
N GLU A 43 -21.37 2.94 0.74
CA GLU A 43 -20.16 3.75 0.70
C GLU A 43 -20.31 5.06 1.49
N ARG A 44 -21.50 5.67 1.46
CA ARG A 44 -21.79 6.87 2.26
C ARG A 44 -21.78 6.56 3.76
N LEU A 45 -22.36 5.44 4.18
CA LEU A 45 -22.33 5.02 5.59
C LEU A 45 -20.89 4.77 6.06
N ILE A 46 -20.11 4.01 5.28
CA ILE A 46 -18.68 3.79 5.55
C ILE A 46 -17.93 5.12 5.64
N ALA A 47 -18.24 6.07 4.75
CA ALA A 47 -17.61 7.37 4.74
C ALA A 47 -17.92 8.18 6.01
N GLN A 48 -19.16 8.15 6.49
CA GLN A 48 -19.59 8.84 7.71
C GLN A 48 -18.90 8.25 8.94
N ASP A 49 -18.87 6.92 9.08
CA ASP A 49 -18.18 6.25 10.19
C ASP A 49 -16.67 6.54 10.15
N ALA A 50 -16.08 6.51 8.96
CA ALA A 50 -14.66 6.78 8.76
C ALA A 50 -14.24 8.22 9.10
N LEU A 51 -15.15 9.21 8.97
CA LEU A 51 -14.87 10.58 9.39
C LEU A 51 -14.73 10.71 10.91
N GLY A 52 -15.40 9.87 11.70
CA GLY A 52 -15.24 9.84 13.16
C GLY A 52 -13.97 9.14 13.62
N SER A 53 -13.48 8.15 12.86
CA SER A 53 -12.34 7.33 13.27
C SER A 53 -10.98 8.01 13.02
N LYS A 54 -10.24 8.26 14.11
CA LYS A 54 -8.85 8.74 14.05
C LYS A 54 -7.91 7.69 13.43
N GLU A 55 -8.17 6.41 13.67
CA GLU A 55 -7.38 5.29 13.16
C GLU A 55 -7.41 5.23 11.63
N ILE A 56 -8.60 5.36 11.04
CA ILE A 56 -8.77 5.37 9.58
C ILE A 56 -8.01 6.54 8.96
N LYS A 57 -8.13 7.75 9.54
CA LYS A 57 -7.41 8.95 9.07
C LYS A 57 -5.90 8.75 9.13
N ARG A 58 -5.41 8.17 10.22
CA ARG A 58 -3.99 7.84 10.42
C ARG A 58 -3.49 6.86 9.36
N LEU A 59 -4.24 5.80 9.05
CA LEU A 59 -3.87 4.86 7.98
C LEU A 59 -3.90 5.51 6.59
N MET A 60 -4.85 6.43 6.34
CA MET A 60 -4.96 7.17 5.07
C MET A 60 -3.81 8.15 4.83
N SER A 61 -3.02 8.49 5.85
CA SER A 61 -1.79 9.30 5.71
C SER A 61 -0.74 8.60 4.82
N VAL A 62 -0.77 7.26 4.77
CA VAL A 62 0.14 6.47 3.94
C VAL A 62 -0.25 6.60 2.46
N PRO A 63 0.70 6.90 1.55
CA PRO A 63 0.40 6.96 0.12
C PRO A 63 -0.15 5.62 -0.40
N GLY A 64 -1.16 5.67 -1.27
CA GLY A 64 -1.83 4.47 -1.80
C GLY A 64 -2.92 3.86 -0.91
N VAL A 65 -3.04 4.28 0.35
CA VAL A 65 -4.10 3.81 1.26
C VAL A 65 -5.29 4.76 1.22
N ASN A 66 -6.47 4.23 0.92
CA ASN A 66 -7.74 4.95 0.90
C ASN A 66 -8.70 4.41 1.97
N VAL A 67 -9.86 5.07 2.15
CA VAL A 67 -10.86 4.70 3.15
C VAL A 67 -11.26 3.22 3.09
N ILE A 68 -11.55 2.68 1.91
CA ILE A 68 -11.97 1.27 1.77
C ILE A 68 -10.87 0.32 2.25
N VAL A 69 -9.60 0.60 1.91
CA VAL A 69 -8.48 -0.25 2.35
C VAL A 69 -8.28 -0.15 3.87
N ALA A 70 -8.29 1.07 4.41
CA ALA A 70 -8.12 1.31 5.84
C ALA A 70 -9.27 0.67 6.65
N ALA A 71 -10.53 0.89 6.23
CA ALA A 71 -11.70 0.31 6.85
C ALA A 71 -11.73 -1.22 6.73
N SER A 72 -11.41 -1.78 5.55
CA SER A 72 -11.34 -3.25 5.38
C SER A 72 -10.27 -3.89 6.25
N PHE A 73 -9.13 -3.21 6.43
CA PHE A 73 -8.05 -3.68 7.30
C PHE A 73 -8.47 -3.66 8.76
N LEU A 74 -9.03 -2.55 9.24
CA LEU A 74 -9.52 -2.43 10.61
C LEU A 74 -10.67 -3.40 10.88
N ALA A 75 -11.62 -3.56 9.96
CA ALA A 75 -12.71 -4.53 10.09
C ALA A 75 -12.21 -5.99 10.17
N ALA A 76 -11.10 -6.32 9.48
CA ALA A 76 -10.53 -7.66 9.53
C ALA A 76 -9.72 -7.93 10.82
N ILE A 77 -9.24 -6.88 11.48
CA ILE A 77 -8.40 -6.99 12.67
C ILE A 77 -9.20 -6.76 13.95
N GLY A 78 -10.16 -5.84 13.94
CA GLY A 78 -10.75 -5.29 15.16
C GLY A 78 -9.69 -4.51 15.94
N ASP A 79 -9.51 -4.85 17.20
CA ASP A 79 -8.51 -4.22 18.07
C ASP A 79 -7.07 -4.60 17.69
N ILE A 80 -6.22 -3.60 17.53
CA ILE A 80 -4.78 -3.77 17.26
C ILE A 80 -4.02 -4.29 18.49
N GLY A 81 -4.51 -3.97 19.70
CA GLY A 81 -3.91 -4.34 20.98
C GLY A 81 -3.81 -5.85 21.20
N ARG A 82 -4.63 -6.65 20.50
CA ARG A 82 -4.56 -8.11 20.54
C ARG A 82 -3.24 -8.69 20.01
N PHE A 83 -2.44 -7.90 19.28
CA PHE A 83 -1.20 -8.34 18.67
C PHE A 83 0.01 -7.71 19.37
N GLU A 84 0.74 -8.52 20.14
CA GLU A 84 2.00 -8.11 20.81
C GLU A 84 3.12 -7.72 19.83
N SER A 85 3.07 -8.17 18.59
CA SER A 85 4.12 -7.88 17.60
C SER A 85 3.58 -7.76 16.18
N PRO A 86 4.23 -6.97 15.32
CA PRO A 86 3.83 -6.85 13.92
C PRO A 86 3.99 -8.16 13.15
N ARG A 87 4.85 -9.08 13.63
CA ARG A 87 5.01 -10.41 13.02
C ARG A 87 3.78 -11.28 13.23
N LYS A 88 3.17 -11.24 14.43
CA LYS A 88 1.91 -11.95 14.73
C LYS A 88 0.77 -11.45 13.82
N LEU A 89 0.69 -10.12 13.63
CA LEU A 89 -0.29 -9.52 12.70
C LEU A 89 -0.09 -10.01 11.25
N VAL A 90 1.15 -9.99 10.75
CA VAL A 90 1.45 -10.44 9.38
C VAL A 90 1.10 -11.92 9.18
N GLY A 91 1.37 -12.76 10.18
CA GLY A 91 0.98 -14.17 10.17
C GLY A 91 -0.54 -14.35 10.15
N TYR A 92 -1.27 -13.56 10.95
CA TYR A 92 -2.74 -13.57 10.96
C TYR A 92 -3.36 -13.19 9.60
N LEU A 93 -2.73 -12.27 8.86
CA LEU A 93 -3.17 -11.88 7.51
C LEU A 93 -2.71 -12.86 6.41
N GLY A 94 -1.83 -13.80 6.77
CA GLY A 94 -1.28 -14.80 5.86
C GLY A 94 -0.31 -14.25 4.82
N LEU A 95 0.36 -13.15 5.17
CA LEU A 95 1.37 -12.47 4.35
C LEU A 95 2.79 -12.97 4.63
N ASP A 96 2.95 -13.87 5.60
CA ASP A 96 4.22 -14.52 5.93
C ASP A 96 4.55 -15.63 4.92
N PRO A 97 5.82 -15.76 4.48
CA PRO A 97 6.25 -16.88 3.66
C PRO A 97 6.22 -18.17 4.48
N ARG A 98 5.70 -19.26 3.91
CA ARG A 98 5.75 -20.59 4.51
C ARG A 98 7.21 -21.01 4.70
N VAL A 99 7.54 -21.43 5.91
CA VAL A 99 8.86 -21.96 6.25
C VAL A 99 8.78 -23.49 6.22
N ARG A 100 9.68 -24.13 5.47
CA ARG A 100 9.88 -25.58 5.51
C ARG A 100 11.26 -25.85 6.10
N GLN A 101 11.28 -26.51 7.25
CA GLN A 101 12.49 -26.93 7.94
C GLN A 101 12.24 -28.31 8.54
N SER A 102 12.60 -29.35 7.78
CA SER A 102 12.45 -30.76 8.18
C SER A 102 13.80 -31.45 8.47
N GLY A 103 14.91 -30.70 8.43
CA GLY A 103 16.26 -31.22 8.69
C GLY A 103 17.19 -30.17 9.31
N PRO A 104 18.47 -30.52 9.57
CA PRO A 104 19.45 -29.64 10.22
C PRO A 104 19.93 -28.47 9.35
N GLY A 105 19.54 -28.45 8.07
CA GLY A 105 19.85 -27.37 7.14
C GLY A 105 19.09 -26.06 7.40
N PRO A 106 19.50 -24.97 6.73
CA PRO A 106 18.83 -23.67 6.84
C PRO A 106 17.38 -23.74 6.35
N ALA A 107 16.50 -23.00 7.02
CA ALA A 107 15.07 -22.99 6.73
C ALA A 107 14.76 -22.43 5.34
N THR A 108 14.04 -23.22 4.53
CA THR A 108 13.65 -22.82 3.17
C THR A 108 12.33 -22.05 3.21
N HIS A 109 12.30 -20.89 2.57
CA HIS A 109 11.12 -20.02 2.51
C HIS A 109 10.44 -20.15 1.15
N GLY A 110 9.16 -20.54 1.15
CA GLY A 110 8.35 -20.73 -0.06
C GLY A 110 7.30 -19.63 -0.27
N HIS A 111 6.16 -20.01 -0.87
CA HIS A 111 5.01 -19.13 -1.07
C HIS A 111 4.44 -18.61 0.24
N ILE A 112 3.68 -17.52 0.19
CA ILE A 112 2.95 -17.00 1.34
C ILE A 112 1.99 -18.05 1.94
N SER A 113 1.78 -18.00 3.25
CA SER A 113 0.94 -18.95 3.98
C SER A 113 -0.49 -18.95 3.46
N LYS A 114 -0.99 -17.77 3.08
CA LYS A 114 -2.39 -17.50 2.71
C LYS A 114 -3.39 -17.81 3.83
N GLN A 115 -2.92 -18.06 5.04
CA GLN A 115 -3.76 -18.33 6.21
C GLN A 115 -4.35 -17.02 6.72
N GLY A 116 -5.68 -16.86 6.73
CA GLY A 116 -6.36 -15.64 7.16
C GLY A 116 -7.16 -14.93 6.06
N SER A 117 -7.64 -13.73 6.37
CA SER A 117 -8.61 -13.00 5.54
C SER A 117 -8.08 -12.66 4.14
N VAL A 118 -8.73 -13.25 3.12
CA VAL A 118 -8.43 -12.96 1.71
C VAL A 118 -8.73 -11.49 1.37
N ARG A 119 -9.82 -10.94 1.93
CA ARG A 119 -10.24 -9.54 1.68
C ARG A 119 -9.22 -8.54 2.21
N ALA A 120 -8.73 -8.74 3.43
CA ALA A 120 -7.71 -7.85 4.01
C ALA A 120 -6.39 -7.91 3.24
N ARG A 121 -5.98 -9.12 2.84
CA ARG A 121 -4.78 -9.32 2.01
C ARG A 121 -4.92 -8.63 0.66
N HIS A 122 -6.06 -8.80 0.00
CA HIS A 122 -6.35 -8.16 -1.28
C HIS A 122 -6.31 -6.63 -1.16
N ALA A 123 -6.98 -6.07 -0.14
CA ALA A 123 -6.99 -4.63 0.11
C ALA A 123 -5.57 -4.05 0.31
N LEU A 124 -4.71 -4.75 1.05
CA LEU A 124 -3.31 -4.33 1.25
C LEU A 124 -2.48 -4.41 -0.04
N VAL A 125 -2.66 -5.47 -0.83
CA VAL A 125 -2.00 -5.61 -2.14
C VAL A 125 -2.46 -4.51 -3.09
N GLU A 126 -3.76 -4.19 -3.09
CA GLU A 126 -4.32 -3.11 -3.90
C GLU A 126 -3.75 -1.74 -3.54
N ALA A 127 -3.65 -1.43 -2.24
CA ALA A 127 -2.98 -0.20 -1.81
C ALA A 127 -1.51 -0.15 -2.26
N CYS A 128 -0.81 -1.30 -2.25
CA CYS A 128 0.59 -1.35 -2.66
C CYS A 128 0.81 -1.03 -4.14
N TRP A 129 -0.09 -1.36 -5.05
CA TRP A 129 0.04 -0.99 -6.48
C TRP A 129 0.22 0.51 -6.69
N THR A 130 -0.42 1.32 -5.84
CA THR A 130 -0.30 2.78 -5.87
C THR A 130 0.83 3.25 -4.95
N ALA A 131 0.96 2.67 -3.76
CA ALA A 131 1.96 3.09 -2.78
C ALA A 131 3.39 2.99 -3.32
N VAL A 132 3.70 1.92 -4.07
CA VAL A 132 5.04 1.72 -4.65
C VAL A 132 5.36 2.66 -5.81
N ARG A 133 4.40 3.46 -6.30
CA ARG A 133 4.69 4.47 -7.34
C ARG A 133 5.07 5.83 -6.75
N GLN A 134 4.81 6.05 -5.47
CA GLN A 134 5.19 7.27 -4.79
C GLN A 134 6.61 7.15 -4.23
N PRO A 135 7.44 8.20 -4.33
CA PRO A 135 8.77 8.18 -3.74
C PRO A 135 8.68 8.01 -2.21
N GLY A 136 9.67 7.34 -1.64
CA GLY A 136 9.76 7.14 -0.19
C GLY A 136 10.36 5.79 0.22
N PRO A 137 10.50 5.52 1.53
CA PRO A 137 11.15 4.31 2.04
C PRO A 137 10.51 2.99 1.55
N LEU A 138 9.18 3.00 1.35
CA LEU A 138 8.46 1.84 0.82
C LEU A 138 8.81 1.58 -0.66
N HIS A 139 9.04 2.63 -1.45
CA HIS A 139 9.48 2.52 -2.85
C HIS A 139 10.89 1.91 -2.94
N ALA A 140 11.85 2.44 -2.19
CA ALA A 140 13.21 1.88 -2.15
C ALA A 140 13.24 0.42 -1.68
N PHE A 141 12.38 0.05 -0.71
CA PHE A 141 12.24 -1.35 -0.32
C PHE A 141 11.71 -2.20 -1.48
N TYR A 142 10.63 -1.76 -2.13
CA TYR A 142 10.03 -2.44 -3.27
C TYR A 142 11.04 -2.62 -4.41
N GLN A 143 11.77 -1.59 -4.81
CA GLN A 143 12.75 -1.65 -5.90
C GLN A 143 13.86 -2.68 -5.62
N ARG A 144 14.37 -2.73 -4.39
CA ARG A 144 15.39 -3.70 -3.97
C ARG A 144 14.88 -5.15 -3.97
N VAL A 145 13.60 -5.38 -3.70
CA VAL A 145 13.01 -6.73 -3.78
C VAL A 145 12.73 -7.09 -5.24
N ARG A 146 12.19 -6.13 -6.02
CA ARG A 146 11.89 -6.29 -7.45
C ARG A 146 13.12 -6.70 -8.23
N ALA A 147 14.26 -6.05 -7.99
CA ALA A 147 15.53 -6.36 -8.65
C ALA A 147 16.01 -7.80 -8.43
N ARG A 148 15.55 -8.48 -7.36
CA ARG A 148 16.00 -9.83 -7.00
C ARG A 148 14.98 -10.93 -7.27
N ARG A 149 13.68 -10.64 -7.15
CA ARG A 149 12.61 -11.66 -7.19
C ARG A 149 11.45 -11.32 -8.13
N GLY A 150 11.55 -10.23 -8.88
CA GLY A 150 10.51 -9.81 -9.83
C GLY A 150 9.39 -8.98 -9.21
N HIS A 151 8.52 -8.48 -10.07
CA HIS A 151 7.51 -7.48 -9.76
C HIS A 151 6.44 -7.96 -8.77
N SER A 152 5.77 -9.07 -9.07
CA SER A 152 4.65 -9.59 -8.26
C SER A 152 5.08 -9.95 -6.84
N VAL A 153 6.26 -10.55 -6.68
CA VAL A 153 6.82 -10.88 -5.36
C VAL A 153 7.15 -9.61 -4.58
N ALA A 154 7.64 -8.56 -5.25
CA ALA A 154 7.94 -7.29 -4.60
C ALA A 154 6.69 -6.56 -4.10
N ILE A 155 5.57 -6.62 -4.83
CA ILE A 155 4.28 -6.07 -4.38
C ILE A 155 3.80 -6.78 -3.10
N VAL A 156 3.81 -8.11 -3.08
CA VAL A 156 3.40 -8.87 -1.89
C VAL A 156 4.33 -8.61 -0.70
N ALA A 157 5.64 -8.51 -0.96
CA ALA A 157 6.61 -8.13 0.07
C ALA A 157 6.38 -6.71 0.60
N ALA A 158 6.00 -5.76 -0.27
CA ALA A 158 5.61 -4.42 0.13
C ALA A 158 4.33 -4.42 0.96
N ALA A 159 3.32 -5.23 0.61
CA ALA A 159 2.08 -5.39 1.38
C ALA A 159 2.35 -5.94 2.79
N ARG A 160 3.26 -6.93 2.91
CA ARG A 160 3.75 -7.40 4.22
C ARG A 160 4.38 -6.26 5.03
N LYS A 161 5.20 -5.42 4.39
CA LYS A 161 5.86 -4.29 5.07
C LYS A 161 4.86 -3.20 5.45
N LEU A 162 3.84 -2.97 4.62
CA LEU A 162 2.74 -2.07 4.89
C LEU A 162 1.91 -2.52 6.11
N ALA A 163 1.64 -3.83 6.25
CA ALA A 163 0.96 -4.36 7.44
C ALA A 163 1.77 -4.13 8.73
N CYS A 164 3.09 -4.34 8.70
CA CYS A 164 3.95 -3.99 9.84
C CYS A 164 3.90 -2.49 10.16
N LEU A 165 3.88 -1.65 9.13
CA LEU A 165 3.80 -0.20 9.28
C LEU A 165 2.47 0.21 9.91
N PHE A 166 1.34 -0.36 9.46
CA PHE A 166 0.03 -0.09 10.05
C PHE A 166 -0.01 -0.42 11.54
N TRP A 167 0.56 -1.57 11.94
CA TRP A 167 0.68 -1.91 13.36
C TRP A 167 1.47 -0.84 14.14
N CYS A 168 2.60 -0.37 13.61
CA CYS A 168 3.37 0.69 14.26
C CYS A 168 2.60 2.01 14.35
N LEU A 169 1.91 2.43 13.30
CA LEU A 169 1.15 3.68 13.30
C LEU A 169 -0.01 3.63 14.30
N LEU A 170 -0.76 2.52 14.33
CA LEU A 170 -1.88 2.36 15.25
C LEU A 170 -1.41 2.25 16.71
N THR A 171 -0.38 1.46 16.97
CA THR A 171 0.15 1.25 18.34
C THR A 171 0.81 2.50 18.91
N ARG A 172 1.52 3.28 18.09
CA ARG A 172 2.22 4.51 18.52
C ARG A 172 1.34 5.75 18.44
N GLU A 173 0.15 5.59 17.90
CA GLU A 173 -0.78 6.68 17.67
C GLU A 173 -0.25 7.85 16.82
N GLN A 174 0.67 7.56 15.89
CA GLN A 174 1.35 8.57 15.07
C GLN A 174 1.00 8.43 13.59
N ASP A 175 0.91 9.56 12.91
CA ASP A 175 0.77 9.60 11.45
C ASP A 175 2.07 9.16 10.76
N TYR A 176 1.95 8.78 9.49
CA TYR A 176 3.11 8.36 8.73
C TYR A 176 4.11 9.51 8.53
N ALA A 177 5.35 9.33 9.00
CA ALA A 177 6.37 10.37 8.99
C ALA A 177 6.68 10.94 7.59
N TYR A 178 6.54 10.11 6.55
CA TYR A 178 6.77 10.50 5.15
C TYR A 178 5.45 10.67 4.38
N ALA A 179 4.38 11.05 5.08
CA ALA A 179 3.12 11.40 4.44
C ALA A 179 3.31 12.63 3.54
N GLN A 180 2.49 12.72 2.49
CA GLN A 180 2.37 13.90 1.63
C GLN A 180 1.07 14.62 2.01
N PRO A 181 1.11 15.70 2.82
CA PRO A 181 -0.08 16.34 3.36
C PRO A 181 -1.09 16.75 2.29
N SER A 182 -0.64 17.22 1.11
CA SER A 182 -1.53 17.56 0.01
C SER A 182 -2.36 16.37 -0.49
N LEU A 183 -1.74 15.19 -0.60
CA LEU A 183 -2.43 13.95 -0.99
C LEU A 183 -3.40 13.50 0.10
N THR A 184 -2.98 13.55 1.36
CA THR A 184 -3.83 13.19 2.50
C THR A 184 -5.06 14.10 2.57
N LYS A 185 -4.88 15.43 2.45
CA LYS A 185 -5.98 16.39 2.37
C LYS A 185 -6.93 16.08 1.22
N LYS A 186 -6.42 15.73 0.03
CA LYS A 186 -7.25 15.35 -1.11
C LYS A 186 -8.09 14.09 -0.83
N LYS A 187 -7.51 13.08 -0.17
CA LYS A 187 -8.22 11.85 0.22
C LYS A 187 -9.30 12.13 1.26
N LEU A 188 -8.98 12.92 2.28
CA LEU A 188 -9.95 13.35 3.31
C LEU A 188 -11.07 14.17 2.69
N ARG A 189 -10.76 15.07 1.75
CA ARG A 189 -11.79 15.81 1.03
C ARG A 189 -12.70 14.90 0.22
N ARG A 190 -12.16 13.88 -0.44
CA ARG A 190 -12.98 12.89 -1.16
C ARG A 190 -13.90 12.15 -0.18
N LEU A 191 -13.37 11.78 0.99
CA LEU A 191 -14.13 11.12 2.06
C LEU A 191 -15.29 12.01 2.56
N GLU A 192 -15.05 13.29 2.82
CA GLU A 192 -16.08 14.26 3.20
C GLU A 192 -17.20 14.35 2.16
N LEU A 193 -16.85 14.42 0.88
CA LEU A 193 -17.83 14.47 -0.20
C LEU A 193 -18.65 13.18 -0.29
N SER A 194 -18.02 12.01 -0.12
CA SER A 194 -18.72 10.72 -0.05
C SER A 194 -19.68 10.64 1.13
N ALA A 195 -19.33 11.23 2.27
CA ALA A 195 -20.18 11.29 3.47
C ALA A 195 -21.38 12.24 3.34
N GLY A 196 -21.42 13.07 2.29
CA GLY A 196 -22.51 14.01 2.01
C GLY A 196 -22.21 15.48 2.36
N HIS A 197 -20.95 15.84 2.65
CA HIS A 197 -20.59 17.24 2.86
C HIS A 197 -20.76 18.06 1.57
N ARG A 198 -21.11 19.33 1.72
CA ARG A 198 -21.27 20.26 0.59
C ARG A 198 -19.95 20.47 -0.15
N ARG A 199 -20.04 20.56 -1.48
CA ARG A 199 -18.93 21.03 -2.33
C ARG A 199 -18.66 22.50 -2.02
N TYR A 200 -17.39 22.89 -2.05
CA TYR A 200 -17.03 24.30 -1.91
C TYR A 200 -17.49 25.07 -3.15
N ALA A 201 -17.84 26.34 -2.97
CA ALA A 201 -18.15 27.24 -4.08
C ALA A 201 -16.91 27.37 -5.01
N PRO A 202 -17.12 27.49 -6.33
CA PRO A 202 -16.04 27.51 -7.32
C PRO A 202 -15.05 28.69 -7.14
N GLU A 203 -15.44 29.75 -6.42
CA GLU A 203 -14.60 30.92 -6.13
C GLU A 203 -13.34 30.59 -5.31
N ALA A 204 -13.31 29.45 -4.60
CA ALA A 204 -12.13 28.98 -3.86
C ALA A 204 -11.08 28.26 -4.74
N ALA A 205 -11.28 28.16 -6.07
CA ALA A 205 -10.47 27.32 -6.96
C ALA A 205 -9.16 27.96 -7.49
N GLY A 206 -8.84 29.21 -7.10
CA GLY A 206 -7.74 30.02 -7.65
C GLY A 206 -6.30 29.65 -7.25
N VAL A 207 -6.04 28.47 -6.66
CA VAL A 207 -4.75 28.15 -6.00
C VAL A 207 -4.01 26.99 -6.67
N TRP A 208 -4.19 26.75 -7.97
CA TRP A 208 -3.65 25.55 -8.63
C TRP A 208 -2.11 25.48 -8.65
N HIS A 209 -1.42 26.57 -8.99
CA HIS A 209 0.05 26.58 -9.06
C HIS A 209 0.73 26.47 -7.69
N ALA A 210 0.19 27.12 -6.65
CA ALA A 210 0.70 26.97 -5.28
C ALA A 210 0.52 25.52 -4.79
N ASN A 211 -0.54 24.83 -5.22
CA ASN A 211 -0.72 23.41 -4.92
C ASN A 211 0.28 22.51 -5.69
N GLU A 212 0.75 22.91 -6.87
CA GLU A 212 1.75 22.16 -7.64
C GLU A 212 3.14 22.27 -7.03
N ALA A 213 3.61 23.48 -6.75
CA ALA A 213 4.90 23.71 -6.08
C ALA A 213 4.98 23.00 -4.71
N VAL A 214 3.88 23.03 -3.93
CA VAL A 214 3.80 22.28 -2.66
C VAL A 214 3.90 20.77 -2.90
N ARG A 215 3.20 20.22 -3.90
CA ARG A 215 3.28 18.78 -4.23
C ARG A 215 4.69 18.38 -4.69
N GLU A 216 5.36 19.24 -5.43
CA GLU A 216 6.74 19.00 -5.88
C GLU A 216 7.72 19.00 -4.71
N ALA A 217 7.61 20.00 -3.81
CA ALA A 217 8.40 20.05 -2.59
C ALA A 217 8.15 18.83 -1.68
N GLU A 218 6.88 18.42 -1.49
CA GLU A 218 6.51 17.21 -0.75
C GLU A 218 7.11 15.95 -1.39
N ARG A 219 7.07 15.85 -2.72
CA ARG A 219 7.67 14.74 -3.46
C ARG A 219 9.19 14.71 -3.32
N GLU A 220 9.85 15.87 -3.36
CA GLU A 220 11.30 15.96 -3.19
C GLU A 220 11.72 15.55 -1.79
N LEU A 221 11.03 16.01 -0.75
CA LEU A 221 11.25 15.55 0.63
C LEU A 221 11.09 14.03 0.75
N ALA A 222 10.08 13.45 0.08
CA ALA A 222 9.90 12.00 0.04
C ALA A 222 11.04 11.27 -0.72
N ARG A 223 11.60 11.86 -1.79
CA ARG A 223 12.80 11.34 -2.47
C ARG A 223 14.03 11.41 -1.58
N GLN A 224 14.23 12.50 -0.85
CA GLN A 224 15.32 12.63 0.11
C GLN A 224 15.23 11.53 1.19
N ALA A 225 14.05 11.33 1.75
CA ALA A 225 13.77 10.24 2.68
C ALA A 225 14.06 8.85 2.07
N GLU A 226 13.71 8.65 0.81
CA GLU A 226 14.01 7.42 0.09
C GLU A 226 15.53 7.18 -0.02
N THR A 227 16.29 8.20 -0.42
CA THR A 227 17.75 8.09 -0.54
C THR A 227 18.41 7.84 0.82
N ALA A 228 17.93 8.51 1.87
CA ALA A 228 18.39 8.29 3.25
C ALA A 228 18.12 6.86 3.71
N TYR A 229 16.90 6.34 3.46
CA TYR A 229 16.57 4.94 3.74
C TYR A 229 17.42 3.96 2.94
N ALA A 230 17.70 4.25 1.66
CA ALA A 230 18.57 3.42 0.84
C ALA A 230 20.03 3.40 1.33
N ARG A 231 20.52 4.50 1.91
CA ARG A 231 21.84 4.58 2.55
C ARG A 231 21.88 3.76 3.84
N THR A 232 20.97 4.03 4.78
CA THR A 232 20.93 3.31 6.06
C THR A 232 20.82 1.79 5.90
N VAL A 233 20.04 1.34 4.91
CA VAL A 233 19.94 -0.07 4.54
C VAL A 233 21.26 -0.64 4.02
N ARG A 234 21.97 0.09 3.16
CA ARG A 234 23.28 -0.34 2.63
C ARG A 234 24.29 -0.46 3.75
N ASP A 235 24.37 0.53 4.62
CA ASP A 235 25.28 0.56 5.76
C ASP A 235 24.99 -0.58 6.73
N TRP A 236 23.70 -0.85 6.99
CA TRP A 236 23.26 -1.99 7.78
C TRP A 236 23.68 -3.33 7.16
N HIS A 237 23.53 -3.50 5.84
CA HIS A 237 24.00 -4.70 5.14
C HIS A 237 25.52 -4.85 5.22
N ALA A 238 26.28 -3.76 5.11
CA ALA A 238 27.75 -3.76 5.24
C ALA A 238 28.18 -4.17 6.65
N THR A 239 27.56 -3.64 7.70
CA THR A 239 27.85 -4.05 9.09
C THR A 239 27.51 -5.51 9.35
N GLN A 240 26.43 -6.03 8.76
CA GLN A 240 26.10 -7.46 8.86
C GLN A 240 27.14 -8.33 8.14
N ALA A 241 27.62 -7.91 6.97
CA ALA A 241 28.67 -8.62 6.24
C ALA A 241 29.99 -8.64 7.04
N GLN A 242 30.38 -7.50 7.62
CA GLN A 242 31.56 -7.41 8.51
C GLN A 242 31.43 -8.31 9.74
N LYS A 243 30.26 -8.36 10.38
CA LYS A 243 30.02 -9.29 11.51
C LYS A 243 30.17 -10.76 11.09
N LYS A 244 29.69 -11.14 9.91
CA LYS A 244 29.86 -12.50 9.38
C LYS A 244 31.33 -12.81 9.06
N ALA A 245 32.03 -11.87 8.43
CA ALA A 245 33.46 -12.01 8.12
C ALA A 245 34.31 -12.12 9.40
N GLY A 246 34.02 -11.32 10.43
CA GLY A 246 34.68 -11.38 11.73
C GLY A 246 34.36 -12.67 12.52
N ALA A 247 33.15 -13.21 12.37
CA ALA A 247 32.78 -14.51 12.94
C ALA A 247 33.48 -15.69 12.25
N SER A 248 33.83 -15.57 10.96
CA SER A 248 34.63 -16.57 10.22
C SER A 248 36.15 -16.38 10.37
N ALA A 249 36.62 -15.22 10.85
CA ALA A 249 38.04 -14.87 10.98
C ALA A 249 38.63 -15.22 12.36
N THR A 250 38.11 -16.24 13.06
CA THR A 250 38.82 -16.85 14.21
C THR A 250 39.51 -18.15 13.74
N PRO A 251 40.73 -18.09 13.19
CA PRO A 251 41.55 -19.28 13.06
C PRO A 251 42.11 -19.63 14.45
N GLY A 252 41.76 -20.82 14.96
CA GLY A 252 42.43 -21.45 16.08
C GLY A 252 42.27 -20.77 17.44
N ARG A 253 41.22 -21.12 18.19
CA ARG A 253 41.33 -21.18 19.65
C ARG A 253 41.28 -22.64 20.07
N ALA A 254 42.46 -23.27 20.09
CA ALA A 254 42.68 -24.50 20.82
C ALA A 254 42.15 -24.31 22.25
N SER A 255 41.44 -25.32 22.74
CA SER A 255 40.98 -25.40 24.12
C SER A 255 42.17 -25.43 25.07
N SER A 256 42.53 -24.28 25.63
CA SER A 256 43.20 -24.22 26.93
C SER A 256 42.33 -23.35 27.84
N GLY A 257 41.81 -23.98 28.90
CA GLY A 257 40.92 -23.34 29.85
C GLY A 257 41.61 -22.23 30.63
N ARG A 258 40.91 -21.13 30.86
CA ARG A 258 40.88 -20.45 32.16
C ARG A 258 39.74 -19.43 32.28
N GLN A 259 39.06 -19.59 33.41
CA GLN A 259 38.13 -18.77 34.19
C GLN A 259 37.72 -17.34 33.77
N SER A 260 36.40 -17.14 33.89
CA SER A 260 35.66 -16.01 34.51
C SER A 260 36.15 -14.57 34.29
N GLY A 261 35.35 -13.82 33.54
CA GLY A 261 35.43 -12.35 33.45
C GLY A 261 34.11 -11.78 32.97
N LYS A 262 33.25 -11.40 33.92
CA LYS A 262 31.93 -10.78 33.74
C LYS A 262 32.11 -9.42 33.02
N GLN A 263 31.69 -9.30 31.76
CA GLN A 263 31.55 -8.00 31.09
C GLN A 263 30.15 -7.78 30.54
N ARG A 264 29.62 -6.61 30.91
CA ARG A 264 28.25 -6.12 30.76
C ARG A 264 27.95 -5.72 29.32
N GLY A 265 26.70 -5.98 28.93
CA GLY A 265 25.84 -5.15 28.06
C GLY A 265 26.43 -4.59 26.77
N ARG A 266 26.15 -5.25 25.63
CA ARG A 266 26.07 -4.58 24.33
C ARG A 266 24.61 -4.48 23.91
N ALA A 267 24.11 -3.26 23.86
CA ALA A 267 22.80 -2.94 23.31
C ALA A 267 22.70 -3.45 21.86
N SER A 268 21.72 -4.31 21.61
CA SER A 268 21.36 -4.71 20.26
C SER A 268 20.80 -3.50 19.51
N VAL A 269 21.50 -3.02 18.48
CA VAL A 269 21.00 -1.94 17.62
C VAL A 269 19.71 -2.42 16.94
N PRO A 270 18.54 -1.83 17.22
CA PRO A 270 17.32 -2.19 16.53
C PRO A 270 17.46 -1.86 15.04
N GLY A 271 16.90 -2.71 14.17
CA GLY A 271 16.91 -2.47 12.72
C GLY A 271 16.23 -1.14 12.37
N PRO A 272 16.50 -0.57 11.17
CA PRO A 272 15.98 0.75 10.80
C PRO A 272 14.45 0.75 10.90
N ALA A 273 13.94 1.49 11.89
CA ALA A 273 12.52 1.75 12.07
C ALA A 273 12.09 2.77 11.00
N LEU A 274 10.91 2.54 10.42
CA LEU A 274 10.25 3.43 9.49
C LEU A 274 9.61 4.60 10.24
#